data_AF-A0A7J4JZW7-F1
#
_entry.id   AF-A0A7J4JZW7-F1
#
_cell.length_a   1.000
_cell.length_b   1.000
_cell.length_c   1.000
_cell.angle_alpha   90.00
_cell.angle_beta   90.00
_cell.angle_gamma   90.00
#
_symmetry.space_group_name_H-M   'P 1'
#
loop_
_entity.id
_entity.type
_entity.pdbx_description
1 polymer ?
#
loop_
_entity_poly.entity_id
_entity_poly.type
_entity_poly.pdbx_seq_one_letter_code
_entity_poly.pdbx_strand_id
1 'polypeptide(L)'
;MLLEIFVGTIIIALALYGIWKFTEAPISFNNNISRGKNTLNIEAKRNIEYLVILDKIGKAQHISFVRRNIKSGETLEFTYPASHHTAKIVLECNNKTYEFEVI
;
A
#
# COMPACT_ATOMS: atom_id res chain seq x y z
N MET A 1 -18.30 3.23 37.63
CA MET A 1 -18.69 4.53 37.03
C MET A 1 -17.52 5.36 36.51
N LEU A 2 -16.67 6.02 37.31
CA LEU A 2 -15.57 6.85 36.77
C LEU A 2 -14.49 6.04 36.02
N LEU A 3 -14.16 4.84 36.51
CA LEU A 3 -13.17 3.95 35.89
C LEU A 3 -13.63 3.45 34.51
N GLU A 4 -14.91 3.13 34.37
CA GLU A 4 -15.50 2.63 33.11
C GLU A 4 -15.54 3.73 32.04
N ILE A 5 -15.81 4.98 32.43
CA ILE A 5 -15.75 6.14 31.54
C ILE A 5 -14.32 6.34 31.03
N PHE A 6 -13.33 6.23 31.91
CA PHE A 6 -11.91 6.40 31.58
C PHE A 6 -11.41 5.34 30.58
N VAL A 7 -11.76 4.07 30.82
CA VAL A 7 -11.42 2.97 29.92
C VAL A 7 -12.11 3.15 28.56
N GLY A 8 -13.37 3.56 28.54
CA GLY A 8 -14.11 3.84 27.30
C GLY A 8 -13.48 4.97 26.47
N THR A 9 -12.98 6.02 27.12
CA THR A 9 -12.33 7.14 26.40
C THR A 9 -11.00 6.74 25.78
N ILE A 10 -10.20 5.92 26.48
CA ILE A 10 -8.91 5.42 25.98
C ILE A 10 -9.11 4.53 24.75
N ILE A 11 -10.12 3.66 24.75
CA ILE A 11 -10.41 2.77 23.62
C ILE A 11 -10.83 3.58 22.38
N ILE A 12 -11.67 4.61 22.56
CA ILE A 12 -12.09 5.49 21.46
C ILE A 12 -10.90 6.29 20.91
N ALA A 13 -10.04 6.82 21.77
CA ALA A 13 -8.84 7.55 21.36
C ALA A 13 -7.87 6.66 20.56
N LEU A 14 -7.68 5.41 20.98
CA LEU A 14 -6.86 4.42 20.25
C LEU A 14 -7.47 4.05 18.90
N ALA A 15 -8.79 3.88 18.83
CA ALA A 15 -9.49 3.61 17.58
C ALA A 15 -9.35 4.78 16.58
N LEU A 16 -9.54 6.02 17.05
CA LEU A 16 -9.37 7.22 16.22
C LEU A 16 -7.92 7.40 15.75
N TYR A 17 -6.94 7.13 16.61
CA TYR A 17 -5.52 7.17 16.25
C TYR A 17 -5.16 6.13 15.19
N GLY A 18 -5.70 4.91 15.29
CA GLY A 18 -5.51 3.85 14.30
C GLY A 18 -6.08 4.20 12.92
N ILE A 19 -7.29 4.80 12.89
CA ILE A 19 -7.92 5.27 11.64
C ILE A 19 -7.11 6.39 10.99
N TRP A 20 -6.59 7.32 11.81
CA TRP A 20 -5.80 8.45 11.31
C TRP A 20 -4.50 7.98 10.63
N LYS A 21 -3.83 6.97 11.19
CA LYS A 21 -2.64 6.37 10.57
C LYS A 21 -2.91 5.68 9.23
N PHE A 22 -4.08 5.06 9.06
CA PHE A 22 -4.49 4.48 7.78
C PHE A 22 -4.83 5.54 6.72
N THR A 23 -5.15 6.77 7.12
CA THR A 23 -5.43 7.86 6.17
C THR A 23 -4.17 8.54 5.63
N GLU A 24 -3.00 8.31 6.25
CA GLU A 24 -1.72 8.89 5.83
C GLU A 24 -1.00 8.11 4.72
N ALA A 25 -1.50 6.94 4.33
CA ALA A 25 -0.88 6.14 3.27
C ALA A 25 -0.91 6.92 1.92
N PRO A 26 0.24 7.14 1.26
CA PRO A 26 0.33 7.91 0.03
C PRO A 26 -0.29 7.19 -1.18
N ILE A 27 -0.67 5.92 -1.02
CA ILE A 27 -1.35 5.11 -2.02
C ILE A 27 -2.56 4.39 -1.41
N SER A 28 -3.54 4.12 -2.25
CA SER A 28 -4.53 3.06 -2.06
C SER A 28 -4.19 1.93 -3.03
N PHE A 29 -4.32 0.68 -2.61
CA PHE A 29 -4.15 -0.45 -3.49
C PHE A 29 -5.35 -1.38 -3.41
N ASN A 30 -5.77 -1.88 -4.57
CA ASN A 30 -6.80 -2.90 -4.69
C ASN A 30 -6.26 -4.02 -5.57
N ASN A 31 -6.31 -5.26 -5.07
CA ASN A 31 -5.89 -6.43 -5.83
C ASN A 31 -7.14 -7.13 -6.36
N ASN A 32 -7.26 -7.27 -7.67
CA ASN A 32 -8.34 -8.01 -8.31
C ASN A 32 -7.76 -9.26 -8.98
N ILE A 33 -8.20 -10.44 -8.53
CA ILE A 33 -7.79 -11.72 -9.08
C ILE A 33 -8.85 -12.16 -10.09
N SER A 34 -8.50 -12.18 -11.37
CA SER A 34 -9.41 -12.61 -12.43
C SER A 34 -8.72 -13.55 -13.39
N ARG A 35 -9.32 -14.73 -13.60
CA ARG A 35 -8.90 -15.74 -14.60
C ARG A 35 -7.39 -16.08 -14.58
N GLY A 36 -6.81 -16.25 -13.39
CA GLY A 36 -5.40 -16.64 -13.23
C GLY A 36 -4.38 -15.50 -13.39
N LYS A 37 -4.84 -14.25 -13.40
CA LYS A 37 -4.01 -13.04 -13.35
C LYS A 37 -4.36 -12.23 -12.10
N ASN A 38 -3.35 -11.65 -11.47
CA ASN A 38 -3.53 -10.65 -10.42
C ASN A 38 -3.36 -9.27 -11.04
N THR A 39 -4.38 -8.43 -10.90
CA THR A 39 -4.35 -7.03 -11.33
C THR A 39 -4.30 -6.17 -10.09
N LEU A 40 -3.14 -5.58 -9.84
CA LEU A 40 -2.92 -4.61 -8.78
C LEU A 40 -3.21 -3.22 -9.31
N ASN A 41 -4.27 -2.62 -8.79
CA ASN A 41 -4.61 -1.22 -9.03
C ASN A 41 -4.04 -0.37 -7.89
N ILE A 42 -3.10 0.50 -8.21
CA ILE A 42 -2.48 1.44 -7.27
C ILE A 42 -3.00 2.83 -7.59
N GLU A 43 -3.80 3.41 -6.70
CA GLU A 43 -4.28 4.78 -6.80
C GLU A 43 -3.38 5.68 -5.94
N ALA A 44 -2.77 6.68 -6.55
CA ALA A 44 -1.92 7.64 -5.86
C ALA A 44 -2.77 8.68 -5.12
N LYS A 45 -2.73 8.69 -3.78
CA LYS A 45 -3.40 9.72 -2.96
C LYS A 45 -2.58 11.01 -2.83
N ARG A 46 -1.30 10.95 -3.23
CA ARG A 46 -0.34 12.05 -3.21
C ARG A 46 0.56 11.96 -4.44
N ASN A 47 1.34 13.01 -4.69
CA ASN A 47 2.38 12.95 -5.72
C ASN A 47 3.48 11.98 -5.26
N ILE A 48 3.81 11.01 -6.11
CA ILE A 48 4.82 9.99 -5.86
C ILE A 48 5.97 10.22 -6.84
N GLU A 49 7.16 10.40 -6.30
CA GLU A 49 8.37 10.69 -7.08
C GLU A 49 8.84 9.41 -7.79
N TYR A 50 8.81 8.30 -7.06
CA TYR A 50 9.27 7.01 -7.52
C TYR A 50 8.39 5.88 -6.97
N LEU A 51 8.01 4.92 -7.82
CA LEU A 51 7.33 3.70 -7.42
C LEU A 51 8.00 2.52 -8.12
N VAL A 52 8.34 1.50 -7.33
CA VAL A 52 8.86 0.23 -7.82
C VAL A 52 8.07 -0.92 -7.21
N ILE A 53 7.72 -1.89 -8.05
CA ILE A 53 7.16 -3.18 -7.63
C ILE A 53 8.25 -4.21 -7.82
N LEU A 54 8.64 -4.84 -6.72
CA LEU A 54 9.61 -5.91 -6.65
C LEU A 54 8.86 -7.23 -6.51
N ASP A 55 8.99 -8.14 -7.47
CA ASP A 55 8.46 -9.50 -7.34
C ASP A 55 9.54 -10.42 -6.77
N LYS A 56 9.14 -11.36 -5.93
CA LYS A 56 10.04 -12.34 -5.30
C LYS A 56 9.99 -13.65 -6.07
N ILE A 57 10.59 -13.67 -7.25
CA ILE A 57 10.74 -14.91 -8.03
C ILE A 57 11.92 -15.71 -7.44
N GLY A 58 11.61 -16.67 -6.58
CA GLY A 58 12.61 -17.52 -5.92
C GLY A 58 13.37 -16.81 -4.77
N LYS A 59 14.71 -16.83 -4.80
CA LYS A 59 15.56 -16.17 -3.78
C LYS A 59 15.99 -14.74 -4.14
N ALA A 60 15.74 -14.30 -5.37
CA ALA A 60 16.12 -12.97 -5.86
C ALA A 60 14.89 -12.04 -5.91
N GLN A 61 15.07 -10.78 -5.53
CA GLN A 61 14.07 -9.73 -5.78
C GLN A 61 14.27 -9.24 -7.22
N HIS A 62 13.26 -9.39 -8.06
CA HIS A 62 13.26 -8.88 -9.42
C HIS A 62 12.45 -7.60 -9.48
N ILE A 63 12.99 -6.58 -10.15
CA ILE A 63 12.25 -5.36 -10.46
C ILE A 63 11.23 -5.69 -11.55
N SER A 64 9.96 -5.72 -11.20
CA SER A 64 8.87 -6.08 -12.12
C SER A 64 8.21 -4.87 -12.75
N PHE A 65 8.20 -3.73 -12.04
CA PHE A 65 7.60 -2.50 -12.54
C PHE A 65 8.27 -1.28 -11.91
N VAL A 66 8.53 -0.25 -12.71
CA VAL A 66 9.07 1.04 -12.25
C VAL A 66 8.29 2.17 -12.90
N ARG A 67 7.84 3.12 -12.10
CA ARG A 67 7.17 4.34 -12.56
C ARG A 67 7.71 5.53 -11.77
N ARG A 68 7.79 6.69 -12.42
CA ARG A 68 8.24 7.96 -11.80
C ARG A 68 7.21 9.06 -12.03
N ASN A 69 7.24 10.08 -11.19
CA ASN A 69 6.40 11.28 -11.32
C ASN A 69 4.90 10.97 -11.42
N ILE A 70 4.40 10.11 -10.54
CA ILE A 70 2.97 9.78 -10.48
C ILE A 70 2.26 10.91 -9.76
N LYS A 71 1.24 11.49 -10.40
CA LYS A 71 0.48 12.58 -9.82
C LYS A 71 -0.60 12.05 -8.89
N SER A 72 -0.96 12.88 -7.91
CA SER A 72 -2.14 12.62 -7.07
C SER A 72 -3.38 12.42 -7.94
N GLY A 73 -4.14 11.36 -7.65
CA GLY A 73 -5.33 10.94 -8.39
C GLY A 73 -5.05 10.03 -9.59
N GLU A 74 -3.79 9.76 -9.94
CA GLU A 74 -3.48 8.78 -10.99
C GLU A 74 -3.65 7.35 -10.48
N THR A 75 -4.27 6.53 -11.31
CA THR A 75 -4.39 5.09 -11.10
C THR A 75 -3.42 4.36 -12.01
N LEU A 76 -2.60 3.50 -11.43
CA LEU A 76 -1.69 2.61 -12.13
C LEU A 76 -2.25 1.20 -12.04
N GLU A 77 -2.42 0.56 -13.19
CA GLU A 77 -2.80 -0.84 -13.28
C GLU A 77 -1.56 -1.67 -13.61
N PHE A 78 -1.24 -2.63 -12.74
CA PHE A 78 -0.18 -3.59 -12.96
C PHE A 78 -0.77 -5.00 -12.92
N THR A 79 -0.76 -5.68 -14.08
CA THR A 79 -1.22 -7.06 -14.18
C THR A 79 -0.02 -8.00 -14.21
N TYR A 80 0.02 -8.93 -13.27
CA TYR A 80 1.04 -9.96 -13.17
C TYR A 80 0.39 -11.36 -13.11
N PRO A 81 1.13 -12.43 -13.47
CA PRO A 81 0.63 -13.80 -13.32
C PRO A 81 0.24 -14.03 -11.85
N ALA A 82 -0.89 -14.69 -11.59
CA ALA A 82 -1.24 -15.09 -10.23
C ALA A 82 -0.16 -16.06 -9.72
N SER A 83 0.74 -15.56 -8.90
CA SER A 83 1.86 -16.31 -8.34
C SER A 83 1.68 -16.38 -6.83
N HIS A 84 2.24 -17.41 -6.20
CA HIS A 84 2.28 -17.50 -4.74
C HIS A 84 3.39 -16.63 -4.12
N HIS A 85 4.01 -15.74 -4.91
CA HIS A 85 5.14 -14.93 -4.49
C HIS A 85 4.68 -13.56 -4.03
N THR A 86 5.15 -13.16 -2.84
CA THR A 86 4.91 -11.83 -2.28
C THR A 86 5.57 -10.76 -3.16
N ALA A 87 4.78 -9.81 -3.61
CA ALA A 87 5.27 -8.60 -4.25
C ALA A 87 5.50 -7.52 -3.20
N LYS A 88 6.63 -6.82 -3.28
CA LYS A 88 6.95 -5.66 -2.43
C LYS A 88 6.80 -4.39 -3.26
N ILE A 89 5.94 -3.48 -2.83
CA ILE A 89 5.81 -2.15 -3.41
C ILE A 89 6.67 -1.21 -2.57
N VAL A 90 7.64 -0.56 -3.20
CA VAL A 90 8.43 0.51 -2.58
C VAL A 90 8.13 1.79 -3.32
N LEU A 91 7.81 2.86 -2.57
CA LEU A 91 7.52 4.16 -3.15
C LEU A 91 8.19 5.28 -2.37
N GLU A 92 8.52 6.35 -3.07
CA GLU A 92 9.10 7.57 -2.51
C GLU A 92 8.14 8.73 -2.71
N CYS A 93 7.77 9.39 -1.61
CA CYS A 93 6.86 10.53 -1.60
C CYS A 93 7.30 11.52 -0.52
N ASN A 94 7.49 12.80 -0.87
CA ASN A 94 7.84 13.87 0.06
C ASN A 94 9.10 13.53 0.90
N ASN A 95 10.16 13.06 0.25
CA ASN A 95 11.41 12.59 0.90
C ASN A 95 11.23 11.46 1.92
N LYS A 96 10.14 10.68 1.83
CA LYS A 96 9.92 9.49 2.66
C LYS A 96 9.73 8.27 1.78
N THR A 97 10.39 7.17 2.15
CA THR A 97 10.20 5.86 1.54
C THR A 97 9.12 5.09 2.30
N TYR A 98 8.16 4.54 1.57
CA TYR A 98 7.13 3.66 2.10
C TYR A 98 7.25 2.30 1.43
N GLU A 99 7.09 1.25 2.22
CA GLU A 99 7.19 -0.13 1.77
C GLU A 99 5.91 -0.88 2.15
N PHE A 100 5.34 -1.60 1.18
CA PHE A 100 4.15 -2.40 1.36
C PHE A 100 4.42 -3.81 0.82
N GLU A 101 4.02 -4.83 1.58
CA GLU A 101 4.03 -6.21 1.10
C GLU A 101 2.62 -6.59 0.64
N VAL A 102 2.51 -7.15 -0.55
CA VAL A 102 1.26 -7.55 -1.18
C VAL A 102 1.38 -9.00 -1.63
N ILE A 103 0.38 -9.81 -1.30
CA ILE A 103 0.25 -11.24 -1.66
C ILE A 103 -0.91 -11.39 -2.64
#